data_AF-A0A2U2JF84-F1
#
_entry.id   AF-A0A2U2JF84-F1
#
_cell.length_a   1.000
_cell.length_b   1.000
_cell.length_c   1.000
_cell.angle_alpha   90.00
_cell.angle_beta   90.00
_cell.angle_gamma   90.00
#
_symmetry.space_group_name_H-M   'P 1'
#
loop_
_entity.id
_entity.type
_entity.pdbx_description
1 polymer ?
#
loop_
_entity_poly.entity_id
_entity_poly.type
_entity_poly.pdbx_seq_one_letter_code
_entity_poly.pdbx_strand_id
1 'polypeptide(L)'
;MKKTYDIKLSGVKIGTTDFEFADTPMGVVFGIVNFENINSPYELIKEHCIKNGVGINDDYPEDKFINTMLIPELKVFDNEQNELKGWGAYFIGMDNDGFEIQFGGITSDLMKSEFKHHYDEYYKTE
;
A
#
# COMPACT_ATOMS: atom_id res chain seq x y z
N MET A 1 4.68 16.19 8.81
CA MET A 1 4.92 16.48 7.38
C MET A 1 4.41 15.28 6.60
N LYS A 2 3.67 15.48 5.51
CA LYS A 2 3.31 14.38 4.61
C LYS A 2 4.57 13.96 3.84
N LYS A 3 4.75 12.65 3.65
CA LYS A 3 5.88 12.04 2.94
C LYS A 3 5.31 11.20 1.81
N THR A 4 6.06 11.09 0.71
CA THR A 4 5.74 10.21 -0.41
C THR A 4 6.65 8.99 -0.33
N TYR A 5 6.08 7.81 -0.54
CA TYR A 5 6.75 6.52 -0.42
C TYR A 5 6.76 5.79 -1.76
N ASP A 6 7.86 5.13 -2.06
CA ASP A 6 7.98 4.29 -3.25
C ASP A 6 7.34 2.93 -3.00
N ILE A 7 6.51 2.50 -3.96
CA ILE A 7 5.93 1.16 -3.96
C ILE A 7 6.68 0.31 -4.97
N LYS A 8 7.24 -0.81 -4.50
CA LYS A 8 7.95 -1.77 -5.35
C LYS A 8 7.28 -3.13 -5.31
N LEU A 9 7.12 -3.74 -6.48
CA LEU A 9 6.63 -5.10 -6.67
C LEU A 9 7.75 -5.95 -7.26
N SER A 10 8.19 -6.98 -6.54
CA SER A 10 9.38 -7.78 -6.90
C SER A 10 10.65 -6.93 -7.14
N GLY A 11 10.82 -5.86 -6.36
CA GLY A 11 11.97 -4.96 -6.48
C GLY A 11 11.87 -3.93 -7.60
N VAL A 12 10.85 -3.99 -8.45
CA VAL A 12 10.59 -2.99 -9.50
C VAL A 12 9.65 -1.93 -8.95
N LYS A 13 10.01 -0.65 -9.05
CA LYS A 13 9.12 0.45 -8.67
C LYS A 13 7.91 0.48 -9.62
N ILE A 14 6.71 0.45 -9.06
CA ILE A 14 5.44 0.48 -9.79
C ILE A 14 4.67 1.79 -9.58
N GLY A 15 5.04 2.57 -8.57
CA GLY A 15 4.37 3.83 -8.26
C GLY A 15 4.78 4.40 -6.92
N THR A 16 3.98 5.36 -6.45
CA THR A 16 4.15 6.01 -5.15
C THR A 16 2.82 6.16 -4.41
N THR A 17 2.87 6.35 -3.09
CA THR A 17 1.70 6.72 -2.29
C THR A 17 2.12 7.69 -1.18
N ASP A 18 1.19 8.54 -0.75
CA ASP A 18 1.41 9.46 0.37
C ASP A 18 0.87 8.90 1.70
N PHE A 19 0.17 7.76 1.66
CA PHE A 19 -0.57 7.17 2.78
C PHE A 19 -1.43 8.22 3.50
N GLU A 20 -2.47 8.69 2.80
CA GLU A 20 -3.33 9.78 3.25
C GLU A 20 -4.10 9.46 4.54
N PHE A 21 -4.22 8.18 4.89
CA PHE A 21 -5.02 7.68 6.00
C PHE A 21 -4.28 6.66 6.86
N ALA A 22 -4.77 6.45 8.08
CA ALA A 22 -4.26 5.45 9.00
C ALA A 22 -5.33 4.95 9.96
N ASP A 23 -5.21 3.68 10.33
CA ASP A 23 -5.78 3.10 11.56
C ASP A 23 -4.62 2.90 12.54
N THR A 24 -4.32 3.95 13.30
CA THR A 24 -3.20 3.99 14.24
C THR A 24 -3.27 2.88 15.30
N PRO A 25 -4.43 2.61 15.95
CA PRO A 25 -4.58 1.47 16.87
C PRO A 25 -4.21 0.11 16.28
N MET A 26 -4.54 -0.10 15.00
CA MET A 26 -4.28 -1.36 14.31
C MET A 26 -2.88 -1.41 13.66
N GLY A 27 -2.13 -0.31 13.69
CA GLY A 27 -0.82 -0.22 13.05
C GLY A 27 -0.91 -0.34 11.53
N VAL A 28 -1.94 0.27 10.92
CA VAL A 28 -2.18 0.25 9.48
C VAL A 28 -2.17 1.67 8.93
N VAL A 29 -1.52 1.85 7.78
CA VAL A 29 -1.62 3.05 6.94
C VAL A 29 -2.10 2.65 5.57
N PHE A 30 -2.87 3.51 4.93
CA PHE A 30 -3.44 3.23 3.63
C PHE A 30 -3.59 4.51 2.80
N GLY A 31 -3.58 4.33 1.49
CA GLY A 31 -3.58 5.44 0.57
C GLY A 31 -3.66 5.00 -0.89
N ILE A 32 -3.97 5.96 -1.76
CA ILE A 32 -4.07 5.70 -3.19
C ILE A 32 -2.66 5.56 -3.77
N VAL A 33 -2.49 4.62 -4.69
CA VAL A 33 -1.24 4.46 -5.44
C VAL A 33 -1.29 5.23 -6.73
N ASN A 34 -0.33 6.13 -6.87
CA ASN A 34 0.00 6.80 -8.12
C ASN A 34 0.94 5.89 -8.92
N PHE A 35 0.37 5.05 -9.78
CA PHE A 35 1.15 4.15 -10.63
C PHE A 35 1.97 4.93 -11.66
N GLU A 36 3.21 4.48 -11.90
CA GLU A 36 4.14 5.10 -12.84
C GLU A 36 4.42 4.14 -14.01
N ASN A 37 4.18 4.59 -15.25
CA ASN A 37 4.42 3.81 -16.47
C ASN A 37 3.66 2.46 -16.53
N ILE A 38 2.51 2.35 -15.87
CA ILE A 38 1.64 1.17 -15.88
C ILE A 38 0.38 1.47 -16.67
N ASN A 39 0.09 0.68 -17.72
CA ASN A 39 -1.09 0.88 -18.56
C ASN A 39 -2.38 0.35 -17.92
N SER A 40 -2.29 -0.75 -17.16
CA SER A 40 -3.41 -1.30 -16.39
C SER A 40 -2.90 -1.85 -15.07
N PRO A 41 -3.14 -1.14 -13.95
CA PRO A 41 -2.78 -1.65 -12.63
C PRO A 41 -3.55 -2.92 -12.27
N TYR A 42 -4.82 -3.04 -12.68
CA TYR A 42 -5.60 -4.26 -12.51
C TYR A 42 -4.89 -5.49 -13.10
N GLU A 43 -4.51 -5.46 -14.38
CA GLU A 43 -3.82 -6.59 -15.01
C GLU A 43 -2.46 -6.86 -14.37
N LEU A 44 -1.69 -5.81 -14.07
CA LEU A 44 -0.39 -5.95 -13.38
C LEU A 44 -0.53 -6.71 -12.05
N ILE A 45 -1.49 -6.30 -11.21
CA ILE A 45 -1.71 -6.90 -9.89
C ILE A 45 -2.21 -8.33 -10.06
N LYS A 46 -3.18 -8.56 -10.94
CA LYS A 46 -3.78 -9.87 -11.19
C LYS A 46 -2.76 -10.88 -11.71
N GLU A 47 -2.02 -10.53 -12.76
CA GLU A 47 -0.99 -11.38 -13.35
C GLU A 47 0.10 -11.71 -12.33
N HIS A 48 0.51 -10.73 -11.52
CA HIS A 48 1.48 -10.94 -10.46
C HIS A 48 0.97 -11.95 -9.42
N CYS A 49 -0.27 -11.80 -8.97
CA CYS A 49 -0.86 -12.70 -7.97
C CYS A 49 -0.97 -14.13 -8.51
N ILE A 50 -1.46 -14.32 -9.73
CA ILE A 50 -1.55 -15.63 -10.38
C ILE A 50 -0.16 -16.27 -10.51
N LYS A 51 0.83 -15.50 -10.99
CA LYS A 51 2.19 -15.99 -11.21
C LYS A 51 2.89 -16.44 -9.93
N ASN A 52 2.67 -15.73 -8.82
CA ASN A 52 3.37 -15.99 -7.55
C ASN A 52 2.51 -16.76 -6.54
N GLY A 53 1.29 -17.17 -6.91
CA GLY A 53 0.38 -17.92 -6.04
C GLY A 53 -0.16 -17.09 -4.87
N VAL A 54 -0.28 -15.78 -5.04
CA VAL A 54 -0.90 -14.90 -4.03
C VAL A 54 -2.42 -15.02 -4.12
N GLY A 55 -3.08 -15.15 -2.97
CA GLY A 55 -4.54 -15.23 -2.90
C GLY A 55 -5.21 -13.92 -3.37
N ILE A 56 -6.33 -14.07 -4.06
CA ILE A 56 -7.23 -12.97 -4.45
C ILE A 56 -8.56 -13.23 -3.73
N ASN A 57 -9.01 -12.26 -2.92
CA ASN A 57 -10.26 -12.37 -2.18
C ASN A 57 -11.46 -12.11 -3.10
N ASP A 58 -11.34 -11.09 -3.96
CA ASP A 58 -12.38 -10.70 -4.92
C ASP A 58 -11.73 -10.32 -6.26
N ASP A 59 -12.32 -10.78 -7.36
CA ASP A 59 -11.91 -10.46 -8.73
C ASP A 59 -13.16 -10.27 -9.61
N TYR A 60 -13.42 -9.03 -10.02
CA TYR A 60 -14.52 -8.68 -10.92
C TYR A 60 -13.95 -8.02 -12.18
N PRO A 61 -13.64 -8.81 -13.23
CA PRO A 61 -12.98 -8.30 -14.45
C PRO A 61 -13.78 -7.25 -15.22
N GLU A 62 -15.12 -7.33 -15.20
CA GLU A 62 -16.00 -6.37 -15.89
C GLU A 62 -15.84 -4.95 -15.33
N ASP A 63 -15.66 -4.84 -14.02
CA ASP A 63 -15.40 -3.58 -13.31
C ASP A 63 -13.91 -3.29 -13.14
N LYS A 64 -13.05 -4.23 -13.56
CA LYS A 64 -11.61 -4.27 -13.28
C LYS A 64 -11.29 -4.03 -11.80
N PHE A 65 -12.11 -4.63 -10.94
CA PHE A 65 -11.94 -4.57 -9.50
C PHE A 65 -11.14 -5.78 -9.02
N ILE A 66 -10.20 -5.54 -8.12
CA ILE A 66 -9.46 -6.61 -7.44
C ILE A 66 -9.23 -6.27 -5.97
N ASN A 67 -9.32 -7.30 -5.12
CA ASN A 67 -8.96 -7.27 -3.70
C ASN A 67 -8.03 -8.45 -3.43
N THR A 68 -6.78 -8.18 -3.07
CA THR A 68 -5.77 -9.23 -2.87
C THR A 68 -5.59 -9.60 -1.41
N MET A 69 -5.02 -10.77 -1.14
CA MET A 69 -4.36 -11.04 0.13
C MET A 69 -3.01 -10.29 0.21
N LEU A 70 -2.30 -10.41 1.34
CA LEU A 70 -0.95 -9.88 1.49
C LEU A 70 -0.04 -10.40 0.36
N ILE A 71 0.63 -9.47 -0.33
CA ILE A 71 1.56 -9.75 -1.43
C ILE A 71 2.98 -9.71 -0.85
N PRO A 72 3.68 -10.85 -0.68
CA PRO A 72 5.00 -10.88 -0.07
C PRO A 72 6.04 -10.00 -0.77
N GLU A 73 5.94 -9.89 -2.09
CA GLU A 73 6.82 -9.13 -2.98
C GLU A 73 6.47 -7.64 -3.07
N LEU A 74 5.37 -7.19 -2.48
CA LEU A 74 4.96 -5.79 -2.43
C LEU A 74 5.61 -5.12 -1.21
N LYS A 75 6.50 -4.17 -1.48
CA LYS A 75 7.35 -3.50 -0.49
C LYS A 75 7.22 -1.98 -0.60
N VAL A 76 7.36 -1.31 0.53
CA VAL A 76 7.25 0.14 0.69
C VAL A 76 8.62 0.70 1.08
N PHE A 77 9.03 1.78 0.44
CA PHE A 77 10.32 2.43 0.69
C PHE A 77 10.15 3.92 0.98
N ASP A 78 10.96 4.44 1.90
CA ASP A 78 11.03 5.88 2.17
C ASP A 78 11.84 6.63 1.09
N ASN A 79 11.96 7.94 1.27
CA ASN A 79 12.71 8.84 0.38
C ASN A 79 14.23 8.56 0.38
N GLU A 80 14.75 7.89 1.40
CA GLU A 80 16.14 7.46 1.51
C GLU A 80 16.36 6.05 0.95
N GLN A 81 15.32 5.42 0.38
CA GLN A 81 15.29 4.06 -0.15
C GLN A 81 15.50 2.98 0.92
N ASN A 82 15.19 3.27 2.19
CA ASN A 82 15.07 2.25 3.21
C ASN A 82 13.71 1.55 3.08
N GLU A 83 13.71 0.22 3.16
CA GLU A 83 12.47 -0.56 3.18
C GLU A 83 11.77 -0.42 4.53
N LEU A 84 10.51 0.00 4.52
CA LEU A 84 9.69 0.02 5.72
C LEU A 84 9.29 -1.40 6.11
N LYS A 85 9.43 -1.73 7.39
CA LYS A 85 9.14 -3.06 7.91
C LYS A 85 7.77 -3.09 8.58
N GLY A 86 6.95 -4.03 8.11
CA GLY A 86 5.62 -4.35 8.61
C GLY A 86 5.28 -5.81 8.28
N TRP A 87 4.02 -6.23 8.48
CA TRP A 87 3.60 -7.60 8.14
C TRP A 87 3.37 -7.82 6.64
N GLY A 88 3.35 -6.76 5.84
CA GLY A 88 3.07 -6.79 4.41
C GLY A 88 2.03 -5.77 3.97
N ALA A 89 1.79 -5.74 2.66
CA ALA A 89 0.81 -4.89 2.02
C ALA A 89 -0.07 -5.69 1.05
N TYR A 90 -1.23 -5.15 0.72
CA TYR A 90 -2.14 -5.69 -0.28
C TYR A 90 -2.82 -4.53 -1.04
N PHE A 91 -3.47 -4.87 -2.16
CA PHE A 91 -4.22 -3.91 -2.97
C PHE A 91 -5.72 -4.18 -2.89
N ILE A 92 -6.49 -3.10 -2.91
CA ILE A 92 -7.92 -3.11 -3.16
C ILE A 92 -8.30 -1.92 -4.03
N GLY A 93 -9.15 -2.14 -5.04
CA GLY A 93 -9.68 -1.04 -5.85
C GLY A 93 -9.99 -1.45 -7.28
N MET A 94 -10.21 -0.45 -8.13
CA MET A 94 -10.59 -0.62 -9.53
C MET A 94 -10.05 0.51 -10.42
N ASP A 95 -9.91 0.28 -11.72
CA ASP A 95 -9.32 1.25 -12.65
C ASP A 95 -10.02 2.63 -12.63
N ASN A 96 -11.33 2.69 -12.41
CA ASN A 96 -12.10 3.94 -12.45
C ASN A 96 -11.95 4.80 -11.17
N ASP A 97 -11.70 4.18 -10.02
CA ASP A 97 -11.63 4.85 -8.70
C ASP A 97 -10.20 4.90 -8.14
N GLY A 98 -9.28 4.14 -8.74
CA GLY A 98 -7.92 3.94 -8.28
C GLY A 98 -7.76 2.68 -7.43
N PHE A 99 -6.51 2.36 -7.12
CA PHE A 99 -6.17 1.27 -6.22
C PHE A 99 -5.55 1.83 -4.95
N GLU A 100 -6.10 1.41 -3.82
CA GLU A 100 -5.56 1.64 -2.50
C GLU A 100 -4.54 0.55 -2.17
N ILE A 101 -3.40 0.96 -1.64
CA ILE A 101 -2.48 0.08 -0.92
C ILE A 101 -2.76 0.19 0.57
N GLN A 102 -2.93 -0.95 1.23
CA GLN A 102 -2.91 -0.99 2.69
C GLN A 102 -1.63 -1.65 3.15
N PHE A 103 -0.90 -0.99 4.03
CA PHE A 103 0.35 -1.47 4.62
C PHE A 103 0.20 -1.50 6.14
N GLY A 104 0.42 -2.65 6.75
CA GLY A 104 0.23 -2.77 8.20
C GLY A 104 1.36 -3.47 8.93
N GLY A 105 1.12 -3.75 10.21
CA GLY A 105 2.16 -4.21 11.13
C GLY A 105 3.15 -3.09 11.45
N ILE A 106 2.72 -1.83 11.35
CA ILE A 106 3.52 -0.66 11.67
C ILE A 106 3.60 -0.55 13.19
N THR A 107 4.82 -0.57 13.71
CA THR A 107 5.08 -0.38 15.14
C THR A 107 4.81 1.07 15.55
N SER A 108 4.54 1.34 16.84
CA SER A 108 4.39 2.72 17.32
C SER A 108 5.61 3.60 17.04
N ASP A 109 6.82 3.04 17.11
CA ASP A 109 8.05 3.79 16.82
C ASP A 109 8.09 4.20 15.34
N LEU A 110 7.77 3.29 14.42
CA LEU A 110 7.70 3.57 12.99
C LEU A 110 6.56 4.53 12.65
N MET A 111 5.39 4.38 13.29
CA MET A 111 4.27 5.31 13.15
C MET A 111 4.67 6.71 13.58
N LYS A 112 5.42 6.84 14.68
CA LYS A 112 5.87 8.14 15.20
C LYS A 112 6.97 8.78 14.33
N SER A 113 7.86 8.00 13.72
CA SER A 113 8.96 8.51 12.89
C SER A 113 8.53 8.81 11.45
N GLU A 114 7.83 7.87 10.81
CA GLU A 114 7.45 7.96 9.39
C GLU A 114 6.10 8.64 9.21
N PHE A 115 5.14 8.32 10.06
CA PHE A 115 3.75 8.74 9.95
C PHE A 115 3.35 9.69 11.08
N LYS A 116 4.28 10.56 11.51
CA LYS A 116 4.10 11.42 12.70
C LYS A 116 2.77 12.19 12.71
N HIS A 117 2.29 12.60 11.53
CA HIS A 117 1.03 13.32 11.42
C HIS A 117 -0.17 12.44 11.85
N HIS A 118 -0.22 11.18 11.43
CA HIS A 118 -1.21 10.18 11.87
C HIS A 118 -1.06 9.83 13.35
N TYR A 119 0.18 9.69 13.83
CA TYR A 119 0.46 9.48 15.25
C TYR A 119 -0.07 10.64 16.10
N ASP A 120 0.30 11.87 15.75
CA ASP A 120 -0.11 13.07 16.49
C ASP A 120 -1.63 13.27 16.42
N GLU A 121 -2.26 13.02 15.28
CA GLU A 121 -3.71 13.15 15.12
C GLU A 121 -4.47 12.20 16.04
N TYR A 122 -4.04 10.94 16.13
CA TYR A 122 -4.68 9.96 17.01
C TYR A 122 -4.43 10.21 18.50
N TYR A 123 -3.20 10.59 18.88
CA TYR A 123 -2.82 10.77 20.29
C TYR A 123 -3.03 12.18 20.84
N LYS A 124 -3.49 13.13 20.02
CA LYS A 124 -4.01 14.41 20.52
C LYS A 124 -5.25 14.12 21.36
N THR A 125 -5.09 14.10 22.67
CA THR A 125 -6.19 14.36 23.60
C THR A 125 -6.70 15.78 23.35
N GLU A 126 -7.99 15.90 23.05
CA GLU A 126 -8.72 17.18 23.20
C GLU A 126 -8.65 17.69 24.64
#